data_AF-A0A6A7RXI7-F1
#
_entry.id   AF-A0A6A7RXI7-F1
#
_cell.length_a   1.000
_cell.length_b   1.000
_cell.length_c   1.000
_cell.angle_alpha   90.00
_cell.angle_beta   90.00
_cell.angle_gamma   90.00
#
_symmetry.space_group_name_H-M   'P 1'
#
loop_
_entity.id
_entity.type
_entity.pdbx_description
1 polymer ?
#
loop_
_entity_poly.entity_id
_entity_poly.type
_entity_poly.pdbx_seq_one_letter_code
_entity_poly.pdbx_strand_id
1 'polypeptide(L)'
;DHGEGGSIVGAPLAGQVLIVDDVISAGTSVRESVDLIRAAGATPCGVVIALDRMERGRGALSAVQEVRRDYDIPVIAVASLDDLLAFLHDRPDFAQYETAVERYRQEYGVARSS
;
A
#
# COMPACT_ATOMS: atom_id res chain seq x y z
N ASP A 1 -26.94 16.92 21.86
CA ASP A 1 -26.71 15.82 22.80
C ASP A 1 -26.72 14.53 22.00
N HIS A 2 -25.72 13.67 22.28
CA HIS A 2 -25.41 12.32 21.77
C HIS A 2 -24.59 12.15 20.48
N GLY A 3 -23.38 11.59 20.69
CA GLY A 3 -22.45 11.00 19.69
C GLY A 3 -21.08 11.68 19.74
N GLU A 4 -19.97 10.95 19.93
CA GLU A 4 -18.62 11.49 19.76
C GLU A 4 -18.52 12.12 18.36
N GLY A 5 -18.54 13.46 18.29
CA GLY A 5 -18.75 14.23 17.06
C GLY A 5 -17.51 14.38 16.17
N GLY A 6 -16.75 13.31 15.97
CA GLY A 6 -15.55 13.30 15.14
C GLY A 6 -15.51 12.10 14.19
N SER A 7 -14.81 12.22 13.06
CA SER A 7 -14.57 11.13 12.10
C SER A 7 -13.50 10.12 12.56
N ILE A 8 -13.05 10.22 13.82
CA ILE A 8 -11.95 9.45 14.39
C ILE A 8 -12.48 8.71 15.61
N VAL A 9 -12.21 7.41 15.67
CA VAL A 9 -12.47 6.58 16.84
C VAL A 9 -11.13 6.20 17.47
N GLY A 10 -11.00 6.35 18.80
CA GLY A 10 -9.80 5.97 19.54
C GLY A 10 -8.96 7.16 20.00
N ALA A 11 -7.63 6.97 20.05
CA ALA A 11 -6.72 8.02 20.49
C ALA A 11 -6.73 9.22 19.54
N PRO A 12 -6.59 10.46 20.05
CA PRO A 12 -6.43 11.63 19.20
C PRO A 12 -5.25 11.45 18.24
N LEU A 13 -5.40 11.88 16.99
CA LEU A 13 -4.29 11.93 16.06
C LEU A 13 -3.32 13.04 16.48
N ALA A 14 -2.17 12.64 16.98
CA ALA A 14 -1.12 13.54 17.43
C ALA A 14 0.27 12.94 17.16
N GLY A 15 1.27 13.80 16.96
CA GLY A 15 2.65 13.36 16.73
C GLY A 15 2.83 12.63 15.39
N GLN A 16 3.63 11.57 15.40
CA GLN A 16 3.92 10.74 14.22
C GLN A 16 2.92 9.59 14.10
N VAL A 17 2.21 9.52 12.98
CA VAL A 17 1.15 8.54 12.72
C VAL A 17 1.58 7.59 11.61
N LEU A 18 1.60 6.30 11.92
CA LEU A 18 1.83 5.23 10.96
C LEU A 18 0.49 4.75 10.38
N ILE A 19 0.37 4.72 9.06
CA ILE A 19 -0.80 4.19 8.36
C ILE A 19 -0.56 2.70 8.12
N VAL A 20 -1.56 1.86 8.38
CA VAL A 20 -1.51 0.41 8.12
C VAL A 20 -2.69 0.03 7.23
N ASP A 21 -2.42 -0.67 6.13
CA ASP A 21 -3.44 -1.13 5.18
C ASP A 21 -3.10 -2.55 4.68
N ASP A 22 -4.02 -3.21 3.98
CA ASP A 22 -3.76 -4.53 3.40
C ASP A 22 -2.93 -4.44 2.11
N VAL A 23 -3.41 -3.65 1.14
CA VAL A 23 -2.80 -3.40 -0.16
C VAL A 23 -3.06 -1.96 -0.59
N ILE A 24 -2.20 -1.41 -1.45
CA ILE A 24 -2.47 -0.14 -2.13
C ILE A 24 -2.91 -0.43 -3.56
N SER A 25 -4.18 -0.16 -3.87
CA SER A 25 -4.73 -0.30 -5.23
C SER A 25 -4.60 0.99 -6.03
N ALA A 26 -5.49 1.96 -5.80
CA ALA A 26 -5.46 3.28 -6.44
C ALA A 26 -4.85 4.39 -5.55
N GLY A 27 -4.37 4.04 -4.36
CA GLY A 27 -3.82 5.00 -3.39
C GLY A 27 -4.86 5.87 -2.67
N THR A 28 -6.15 5.71 -2.97
CA THR A 28 -7.23 6.55 -2.42
C THR A 28 -7.31 6.48 -0.89
N SER A 29 -7.30 5.28 -0.29
CA SER A 29 -7.37 5.10 1.17
C SER A 29 -6.21 5.79 1.90
N VAL A 30 -5.01 5.64 1.36
CA VAL A 30 -3.79 6.27 1.89
C VAL A 30 -3.87 7.79 1.76
N ARG A 31 -4.32 8.32 0.62
CA ARG A 31 -4.52 9.76 0.42
C ARG A 31 -5.48 10.35 1.45
N GLU A 32 -6.66 9.73 1.59
CA GLU A 32 -7.66 10.17 2.57
C GLU A 32 -7.11 10.13 4.00
N SER A 33 -6.33 9.09 4.33
CA SER A 33 -5.69 8.97 5.65
C SER A 33 -4.64 10.07 5.87
N VAL A 34 -3.80 10.36 4.88
CA VAL A 34 -2.80 11.45 4.95
C VAL A 34 -3.48 12.80 5.18
N ASP A 35 -4.55 13.08 4.43
CA ASP A 35 -5.30 14.34 4.54
C ASP A 35 -5.95 14.48 5.92
N LEU A 36 -6.54 13.39 6.44
CA LEU A 36 -7.16 13.36 7.76
C LEU A 36 -6.12 13.57 8.88
N ILE A 37 -4.96 12.92 8.80
CA ILE A 37 -3.87 13.07 9.77
C ILE A 37 -3.34 14.52 9.79
N ARG A 38 -3.11 15.10 8.60
CA ARG A 38 -2.65 16.49 8.46
C ARG A 38 -3.69 17.48 8.95
N ALA A 39 -4.98 17.25 8.66
CA ALA A 39 -6.07 18.09 9.13
C ALA A 39 -6.21 18.09 10.67
N ALA A 40 -5.82 16.99 11.32
CA ALA A 40 -5.75 16.91 12.78
C ALA A 40 -4.48 17.55 13.39
N GLY A 41 -3.56 18.08 12.58
CA GLY A 41 -2.29 18.65 13.03
C GLY A 41 -1.22 17.62 13.37
N ALA A 42 -1.42 16.35 13.02
CA ALA A 42 -0.45 15.29 13.16
C ALA A 42 0.39 15.11 11.88
N THR A 43 1.45 14.29 11.96
CA THR A 43 2.38 14.05 10.85
C THR A 43 2.33 12.58 10.44
N PRO A 44 1.92 12.24 9.20
CA PRO A 44 2.07 10.87 8.72
C PRO A 44 3.56 10.54 8.57
N CYS A 45 4.01 9.44 9.16
CA CYS A 45 5.43 9.05 9.16
C CYS A 45 5.76 7.89 8.22
N GLY A 46 4.75 7.22 7.66
CA GLY A 46 4.93 6.11 6.75
C GLY A 46 3.64 5.31 6.55
N VAL A 47 3.70 4.35 5.64
CA VAL A 47 2.65 3.37 5.37
C VAL A 47 3.24 1.97 5.49
N VAL A 48 2.55 1.06 6.18
CA VAL A 48 2.83 -0.38 6.16
C VAL A 48 1.69 -1.09 5.46
N ILE A 49 2.04 -1.95 4.50
CA ILE A 49 1.08 -2.80 3.80
C ILE A 49 1.45 -4.27 3.90
N ALA A 50 0.46 -5.15 3.82
CA ALA A 50 0.71 -6.59 3.80
C ALA A 50 1.38 -7.01 2.49
N LEU A 51 0.86 -6.56 1.34
CA LEU A 51 1.36 -6.95 0.02
C LEU A 51 1.54 -5.76 -0.92
N ASP A 52 2.78 -5.56 -1.38
CA ASP A 52 3.06 -4.71 -2.55
C ASP A 52 2.82 -5.51 -3.83
N ARG A 53 1.70 -5.21 -4.49
CA ARG A 53 1.30 -5.86 -5.75
C ARG A 53 2.20 -5.49 -6.92
N MET A 54 3.01 -4.42 -6.80
CA MET A 54 3.94 -3.96 -7.83
C MET A 54 3.30 -3.81 -9.22
N GLU A 55 2.05 -3.37 -9.26
CA GLU A 55 1.28 -3.15 -10.48
C GLU A 55 1.16 -1.66 -10.79
N ARG A 56 1.11 -1.32 -12.08
CA ARG A 56 0.82 0.05 -12.53
C ARG A 56 -0.57 0.45 -12.05
N GLY A 57 -0.68 1.68 -11.56
CA GLY A 57 -1.96 2.34 -11.38
C GLY A 57 -2.54 2.78 -12.72
N ARG A 58 -3.08 4.00 -12.79
CA ARG A 58 -3.57 4.57 -14.07
C ARG A 58 -2.44 5.07 -14.99
N GLY A 59 -1.24 5.24 -14.45
CA GLY A 59 -0.06 5.76 -15.15
C GLY A 59 1.07 4.75 -15.26
N ALA A 60 2.30 5.26 -15.38
CA ALA A 60 3.51 4.43 -15.47
C ALA A 60 4.00 3.90 -14.11
N LEU A 61 3.54 4.52 -13.01
CA LEU A 61 3.95 4.18 -11.64
C LEU A 61 2.92 3.26 -10.97
N SER A 62 3.36 2.49 -9.98
CA SER A 62 2.45 1.85 -9.03
C SER A 62 1.89 2.85 -8.03
N ALA A 63 0.77 2.50 -7.40
CA ALA A 63 0.20 3.33 -6.34
C ALA A 63 1.17 3.49 -5.14
N VAL A 64 2.01 2.49 -4.86
CA VAL A 64 3.11 2.60 -3.87
C VAL A 64 4.11 3.68 -4.27
N GLN A 65 4.54 3.70 -5.53
CA GLN A 65 5.47 4.71 -6.05
C GLN A 65 4.85 6.11 -6.06
N GLU A 66 3.57 6.22 -6.43
CA GLU A 66 2.81 7.48 -6.38
C GLU A 66 2.72 8.02 -4.94
N VAL A 67 2.38 7.18 -3.96
CA VAL A 67 2.32 7.58 -2.54
C VAL A 67 3.67 8.09 -2.05
N ARG A 68 4.77 7.37 -2.33
CA ARG A 68 6.12 7.81 -1.95
C ARG A 68 6.46 9.17 -2.56
N ARG A 69 6.19 9.34 -3.86
CA ARG A 69 6.47 10.60 -4.60
C ARG A 69 5.62 11.75 -4.09
N ASP A 70 4.32 11.54 -3.89
CA ASP A 70 3.35 12.61 -3.64
C ASP A 70 3.38 13.09 -2.18
N TYR A 71 3.76 12.21 -1.25
CA TYR A 71 3.71 12.51 0.18
C TYR A 71 5.06 12.52 0.88
N ASP A 72 6.13 12.09 0.21
CA ASP A 72 7.49 12.01 0.76
C ASP A 72 7.55 11.19 2.06
N ILE A 73 6.81 10.07 2.08
CA ILE A 73 6.78 9.13 3.21
C ILE A 73 7.18 7.72 2.73
N PRO A 74 7.86 6.93 3.58
CA PRO A 74 8.20 5.55 3.25
C PRO A 74 6.94 4.68 3.17
N VAL A 75 6.92 3.74 2.23
CA VAL A 75 5.94 2.66 2.16
C VAL A 75 6.67 1.34 2.30
N ILE A 76 6.37 0.59 3.36
CA ILE A 76 7.00 -0.69 3.68
C ILE A 76 5.97 -1.79 3.47
N ALA A 77 6.37 -2.85 2.76
CA ALA A 77 5.52 -4.00 2.52
C ALA A 77 6.05 -5.22 3.26
N VAL A 78 5.17 -6.01 3.87
CA VAL A 78 5.53 -7.29 4.50
C VAL A 78 5.99 -8.28 3.44
N ALA A 79 5.30 -8.34 2.30
CA ALA A 79 5.69 -9.11 1.12
C ALA A 79 5.45 -8.31 -0.16
N SER A 80 6.10 -8.69 -1.25
CA SER A 80 5.91 -8.16 -2.60
C SER A 80 5.44 -9.24 -3.57
N LEU A 81 5.00 -8.83 -4.75
CA LEU A 81 4.68 -9.76 -5.84
C LEU A 81 5.89 -10.62 -6.24
N ASP A 82 7.11 -10.11 -6.11
CA ASP A 82 8.32 -10.88 -6.36
C ASP A 82 8.50 -11.99 -5.31
N ASP A 83 8.23 -11.69 -4.03
CA ASP A 83 8.26 -12.68 -2.95
C ASP A 83 7.18 -13.75 -3.15
N LEU A 84 5.99 -13.33 -3.62
CA LEU A 84 4.90 -14.26 -3.94
C LEU A 84 5.26 -15.19 -5.10
N LEU A 85 5.86 -14.67 -6.17
CA LEU A 85 6.31 -15.49 -7.30
C LEU A 85 7.39 -16.48 -6.86
N ALA A 86 8.36 -16.05 -6.06
CA ALA A 86 9.37 -16.94 -5.50
C ALA A 86 8.73 -18.05 -4.64
N PHE A 87 7.74 -17.71 -3.81
CA PHE A 87 7.01 -18.70 -3.02
C PHE A 87 6.23 -19.70 -3.89
N LEU A 88 5.61 -19.26 -4.98
CA LEU A 88 4.86 -20.14 -5.88
C LEU A 88 5.78 -21.10 -6.64
N HIS A 89 6.95 -20.62 -7.07
CA HIS A 89 7.94 -21.42 -7.79
C HIS A 89 8.39 -22.66 -7.00
N ASP A 90 8.57 -22.52 -5.69
CA ASP A 90 9.00 -23.60 -4.80
C ASP A 90 7.84 -24.56 -4.41
N ARG A 91 6.65 -24.37 -4.96
CA ARG A 91 5.42 -25.09 -4.58
C ARG A 91 4.76 -25.76 -5.80
N PRO A 92 5.13 -27.02 -6.10
CA PRO A 92 4.56 -27.77 -7.22
C PRO A 92 3.03 -27.90 -7.16
N ASP A 93 2.45 -27.88 -5.96
CA ASP A 93 1.01 -27.89 -5.72
C ASP A 93 0.30 -26.60 -6.19
N PHE A 94 1.06 -25.53 -6.45
CA PHE A 94 0.58 -24.23 -6.92
C PHE A 94 1.07 -23.84 -8.32
N ALA A 95 1.71 -24.76 -9.06
CA ALA A 95 2.26 -24.48 -10.40
C ALA A 95 1.24 -23.87 -11.37
N GLN A 96 -0.04 -24.24 -11.27
CA GLN A 96 -1.12 -23.66 -12.10
C GLN A 96 -1.34 -22.16 -11.84
N TYR A 97 -1.06 -21.68 -10.63
CA TYR A 97 -1.21 -20.28 -10.25
C TYR A 97 0.01 -19.46 -10.65
N GLU A 98 1.22 -20.03 -10.60
CA GLU A 98 2.47 -19.38 -11.00
C GLU A 98 2.35 -18.77 -12.40
N THR A 99 1.97 -19.57 -13.41
CA THR A 99 1.81 -19.09 -14.80
C THR A 99 0.79 -17.95 -14.92
N ALA A 100 -0.29 -17.97 -14.12
CA ALA A 100 -1.29 -16.92 -14.13
C ALA A 100 -0.76 -15.61 -13.52
N VAL A 101 0.00 -15.71 -12.43
CA VAL A 101 0.61 -14.57 -11.74
C VAL A 101 1.77 -13.99 -12.55
N GLU A 102 2.57 -14.81 -13.21
CA GLU A 102 3.62 -14.35 -14.13
C GLU A 102 3.06 -13.54 -15.30
N ARG A 103 1.99 -14.03 -15.94
CA ARG A 103 1.31 -13.30 -17.01
C ARG A 103 0.76 -11.98 -16.51
N TYR A 104 0.17 -11.96 -15.31
CA TYR A 104 -0.29 -10.73 -14.67
C TYR A 104 0.86 -9.74 -14.43
N ARG A 105 2.00 -10.23 -13.93
CA ARG A 105 3.22 -9.43 -13.72
C ARG A 105 3.76 -8.86 -15.02
N GLN A 106 3.75 -9.61 -16.11
CA GLN A 106 4.19 -9.14 -17.42
C GLN A 106 3.26 -8.02 -17.95
N GLU A 107 1.95 -8.20 -17.81
CA GLU A 107 0.95 -7.28 -18.34
C GLU A 107 0.91 -5.97 -17.52
N TYR A 108 0.91 -6.06 -16.19
CA TYR A 108 0.64 -4.92 -15.30
C TYR A 108 1.84 -4.47 -14.45
N GLY A 109 2.93 -5.24 -14.39
CA GLY A 109 4.00 -5.02 -13.42
C GLY A 109 4.83 -3.75 -13.62
N VAL A 110 5.34 -3.21 -12.52
CA VAL A 110 6.40 -2.20 -12.48
C VAL A 110 7.63 -2.73 -11.74
N ALA A 111 8.81 -2.23 -12.12
CA ALA A 111 10.01 -2.44 -11.33
C ALA A 111 9.89 -1.71 -9.98
N ARG A 112 10.46 -2.29 -8.94
CA ARG A 112 10.54 -1.64 -7.63
C ARG A 112 11.36 -0.36 -7.73
N SER A 113 10.85 0.75 -7.21
CA SER A 113 11.69 1.94 -7.01
C SER A 113 12.59 1.71 -5.80
N SER A 114 13.89 1.83 -6.01
CA SER A 114 14.89 2.05 -4.97
C SER A 114 14.64 3.36 -4.23
#